data_AF-A0A2E9LA19-F1
#
_entry.id   AF-A0A2E9LA19-F1
#
_cell.length_a   1.000
_cell.length_b   1.000
_cell.length_c   1.000
_cell.angle_alpha   90.00
_cell.angle_beta   90.00
_cell.angle_gamma   90.00
#
_symmetry.space_group_name_H-M   'P 1'
#
loop_
_entity.id
_entity.type
_entity.pdbx_description
1 polymer ?
#
loop_
_entity_poly.entity_id
_entity_poly.type
_entity_poly.pdbx_seq_one_letter_code
_entity_poly.pdbx_strand_id
1 'polypeptide(L)'
;MGREIVNVIVSKEKTEWWIVSTTCEYGSRVSKPFKSLDELFGALEQGGLNKSIIAKLKVQHYIPTMEVNATKGFVFSYARAVDEALHRAGASCPDGSVSLHEDYDTVFLDDD
;
A
#
# COMPACT_ATOMS: atom_id res chain seq x y z
N MET A 1 5.33 3.91 21.19
CA MET A 1 4.45 2.90 20.55
C MET A 1 4.17 3.40 19.14
N GLY A 2 4.99 2.99 18.16
CA GLY A 2 4.83 3.45 16.78
C GLY A 2 3.63 2.77 16.13
N ARG A 3 2.72 3.58 15.56
CA ARG A 3 1.51 3.09 14.90
C ARG A 3 1.86 2.20 13.71
N GLU A 4 1.06 1.15 13.53
CA GLU A 4 1.19 0.19 12.45
C GLU A 4 1.13 0.89 11.09
N ILE A 5 2.20 0.74 10.30
CA ILE A 5 2.21 1.04 8.88
C ILE A 5 1.06 0.19 8.28
N VAL A 6 0.20 0.72 7.42
CA VAL A 6 -0.91 -0.05 6.77
C VAL A 6 -0.72 0.03 5.27
N ASN A 7 -0.87 -1.10 4.58
CA ASN A 7 -0.96 -1.11 3.12
C ASN A 7 -2.43 -1.02 2.75
N VAL A 8 -2.84 0.03 2.05
CA VAL A 8 -4.24 0.29 1.68
C VAL A 8 -4.38 0.34 0.17
N ILE A 9 -5.46 -0.24 -0.34
CA ILE A 9 -5.87 -0.11 -1.74
C ILE A 9 -6.82 1.07 -1.85
N VAL A 10 -6.46 2.08 -2.63
CA VAL A 10 -7.25 3.32 -2.81
C VAL A 10 -7.57 3.51 -4.29
N SER A 11 -8.75 4.08 -4.59
CA SER A 11 -9.14 4.55 -5.92
C SER A 11 -9.51 6.03 -5.86
N LYS A 12 -8.97 6.89 -6.75
CA LYS A 12 -9.21 8.35 -6.76
C LYS A 12 -10.55 8.64 -7.43
N GLU A 13 -10.87 7.86 -8.47
CA GLU A 13 -12.01 8.13 -9.34
C GLU A 13 -12.71 6.85 -9.87
N LYS A 14 -12.44 5.67 -9.28
CA LYS A 14 -12.84 4.33 -9.75
C LYS A 14 -12.27 3.91 -11.11
N THR A 15 -11.44 4.75 -11.71
CA THR A 15 -10.71 4.54 -12.96
C THR A 15 -9.26 4.07 -12.72
N GLU A 16 -8.70 4.40 -11.56
CA GLU A 16 -7.33 4.10 -11.18
C GLU A 16 -7.24 3.62 -9.74
N TRP A 17 -6.34 2.66 -9.50
CA TRP A 17 -6.12 1.97 -8.24
C TRP A 17 -4.65 2.06 -7.84
N TRP A 18 -4.36 2.25 -6.55
CA TRP A 18 -2.99 2.23 -6.02
C TRP A 18 -2.89 1.41 -4.76
N ILE A 19 -1.66 1.03 -4.45
CA ILE A 19 -1.25 0.59 -3.12
C ILE A 19 -0.55 1.76 -2.43
N VAL A 20 -1.06 2.13 -1.27
CA VAL A 20 -0.48 3.13 -0.38
C VAL A 20 0.14 2.42 0.81
N SER A 21 1.44 2.64 1.01
CA SER A 21 2.22 2.09 2.13
C SER A 21 2.65 3.22 3.06
N THR A 22 2.03 3.33 4.23
CA THR A 22 2.30 4.42 5.20
C THR A 22 3.60 4.20 5.98
N THR A 23 4.75 4.72 5.52
CA THR A 23 6.08 4.46 6.10
C THR A 23 6.31 5.06 7.49
N CYS A 24 5.63 6.16 7.82
CA CYS A 24 5.64 6.76 9.16
C CYS A 24 4.37 7.61 9.37
N GLU A 25 4.21 8.20 10.55
CA GLU A 25 3.06 9.05 10.88
C GLU A 25 2.90 10.28 9.97
N TYR A 26 3.95 10.65 9.22
CA TYR A 26 4.00 11.79 8.32
C TYR A 26 4.32 11.41 6.86
N GLY A 27 4.35 10.11 6.53
CA GLY A 27 4.91 9.66 5.27
C GLY A 27 4.19 8.43 4.72
N SER A 28 3.86 8.49 3.44
CA SER A 28 3.34 7.35 2.68
C SER A 28 4.07 7.23 1.36
N ARG A 29 4.14 6.00 0.84
CA ARG A 29 4.60 5.69 -0.51
C ARG A 29 3.42 5.18 -1.32
N VAL A 30 3.38 5.53 -2.60
CA VAL A 30 2.29 5.15 -3.50
C VAL A 30 2.86 4.38 -4.68
N SER A 31 2.25 3.25 -5.03
CA SER A 31 2.61 2.48 -6.21
C SER A 31 2.31 3.24 -7.50
N LYS A 32 2.72 2.69 -8.65
CA LYS A 32 2.14 3.12 -9.93
C LYS A 32 0.60 2.94 -9.93
N PRO A 33 -0.15 3.75 -10.70
CA PRO A 33 -1.57 3.50 -10.94
C PRO A 33 -1.78 2.17 -11.67
N PHE A 34 -2.85 1.48 -11.29
CA PHE A 34 -3.41 0.32 -11.97
C PHE A 34 -4.80 0.66 -12.51
N LYS A 35 -5.14 0.22 -13.71
CA LYS A 35 -6.42 0.54 -14.37
C LYS A 35 -7.60 -0.29 -13.83
N SER A 36 -7.31 -1.36 -13.11
CA SER A 36 -8.32 -2.20 -12.46
C SER A 36 -7.75 -2.93 -11.24
N LEU A 37 -8.65 -3.41 -10.37
CA LEU A 37 -8.27 -4.30 -9.26
C LEU A 37 -7.62 -5.59 -9.78
N ASP A 38 -8.09 -6.13 -10.90
CA ASP A 38 -7.51 -7.33 -11.49
C ASP A 38 -6.06 -7.10 -11.96
N GLU A 39 -5.76 -5.92 -12.51
CA GLU A 39 -4.39 -5.55 -12.87
C GLU A 39 -3.50 -5.41 -11.62
N LEU A 40 -4.00 -4.76 -10.57
CA LEU A 40 -3.30 -4.61 -9.30
C LEU A 40 -2.97 -5.98 -8.68
N PHE A 41 -3.97 -6.85 -8.53
CA PHE A 41 -3.76 -8.17 -7.97
C PHE A 41 -2.94 -9.08 -8.88
N GLY A 42 -3.08 -8.94 -10.21
CA GLY A 42 -2.25 -9.64 -11.19
C GLY A 42 -0.78 -9.26 -11.05
N ALA A 43 -0.46 -7.98 -10.83
CA ALA A 43 0.91 -7.53 -10.58
C ALA A 43 1.48 -8.11 -9.27
N LEU A 44 0.68 -8.14 -8.19
CA LEU A 44 1.10 -8.77 -6.94
C LEU A 44 1.35 -10.28 -7.09
N GLU A 45 0.48 -10.98 -7.82
CA GLU A 45 0.65 -12.41 -8.13
C GLU A 45 1.90 -12.66 -8.98
N GLN A 46 2.11 -11.87 -10.03
CA GLN A 46 3.30 -11.92 -10.88
C GLN A 46 4.59 -11.64 -10.09
N GLY A 47 4.52 -10.71 -9.14
CA GLY A 47 5.60 -10.39 -8.20
C GLY A 47 5.91 -11.49 -7.18
N GLY A 48 5.07 -12.53 -7.11
CA GLY A 48 5.23 -13.65 -6.20
C GLY A 48 4.69 -13.38 -4.79
N LEU A 49 3.75 -12.44 -4.63
CA LEU A 49 3.08 -12.26 -3.34
C LEU A 49 2.29 -13.52 -2.97
N ASN A 50 2.34 -13.89 -1.70
CA ASN A 50 1.64 -15.08 -1.22
C ASN A 50 0.11 -14.93 -1.41
N LYS A 51 -0.54 -15.95 -1.98
CA LYS A 51 -1.98 -15.95 -2.30
C LYS A 51 -2.87 -15.68 -1.08
N SER A 52 -2.46 -16.09 0.12
CA SER A 52 -3.22 -15.81 1.34
C SER A 52 -3.24 -14.32 1.69
N ILE A 53 -2.16 -13.59 1.39
CA ILE A 53 -2.04 -12.14 1.58
C ILE A 53 -2.91 -11.42 0.56
N ILE A 54 -2.86 -11.87 -0.70
CA ILE A 54 -3.71 -11.34 -1.77
C ILE A 54 -5.20 -11.56 -1.44
N ALA A 55 -5.57 -12.73 -0.94
CA ALA A 55 -6.95 -13.00 -0.53
C ALA A 55 -7.39 -12.08 0.61
N LYS A 56 -6.53 -11.84 1.62
CA LYS A 56 -6.81 -10.86 2.69
C LYS A 56 -6.99 -9.44 2.12
N LEU A 57 -6.08 -9.00 1.25
CA LEU A 57 -6.17 -7.69 0.58
C LEU A 57 -7.43 -7.56 -0.28
N LYS A 58 -7.85 -8.61 -0.99
CA LYS A 58 -9.08 -8.62 -1.80
C LYS A 58 -10.34 -8.43 -0.96
N VAL A 59 -10.37 -8.97 0.25
CA VAL A 59 -11.54 -8.88 1.14
C VAL A 59 -11.53 -7.59 1.95
N GLN A 60 -10.37 -7.20 2.48
CA GLN A 60 -10.27 -6.13 3.45
C GLN A 60 -9.86 -4.80 2.82
N HIS A 61 -9.28 -4.80 1.61
CA HIS A 61 -8.65 -3.64 0.97
C HIS A 61 -7.54 -2.97 1.80
N TYR A 62 -7.15 -3.57 2.93
CA TYR A 62 -6.01 -3.19 3.72
C TYR A 62 -5.35 -4.42 4.35
N ILE A 63 -4.08 -4.32 4.69
CA ILE A 63 -3.38 -5.27 5.58
C ILE A 63 -2.43 -4.53 6.52
N PRO A 64 -2.24 -5.04 7.76
CA PRO A 64 -1.23 -4.50 8.66
C PRO A 64 0.15 -4.67 8.03
N THR A 65 1.10 -3.80 8.37
CA THR A 65 2.46 -3.92 7.82
C THR A 65 3.24 -5.07 8.37
N MET A 66 2.98 -5.43 9.61
CA MET A 66 3.70 -6.48 10.27
C MET A 66 2.73 -7.29 11.11
N GLU A 67 2.91 -8.60 11.09
CA GLU A 67 2.24 -9.51 12.01
C GLU A 67 3.30 -10.19 12.85
N VAL A 68 3.13 -10.04 14.17
CA VAL A 68 3.96 -10.72 15.16
C VAL A 68 3.17 -11.94 15.62
N ASN A 69 3.62 -13.13 15.26
CA ASN A 69 3.05 -14.36 15.77
C ASN A 69 3.84 -14.81 17.00
N ALA A 70 3.42 -14.34 18.18
CA ALA A 70 4.08 -14.66 19.46
C ALA A 70 4.13 -16.17 19.72
N THR A 71 3.12 -16.93 19.27
CA THR A 71 3.02 -18.38 19.46
C THR A 71 4.04 -19.15 18.61
N LYS A 72 4.35 -18.67 17.41
CA LYS A 72 5.28 -19.31 16.47
C LYS A 72 6.65 -18.63 16.41
N GLY A 73 6.86 -17.58 17.20
CA GLY A 73 8.13 -16.87 17.32
C GLY A 73 8.60 -16.18 16.04
N PHE A 74 7.69 -15.87 15.10
CA PHE A 74 8.07 -15.18 13.86
C PHE A 74 7.42 -13.81 13.74
N VAL A 75 8.14 -12.94 13.05
CA VAL A 75 7.69 -11.61 12.64
C VAL A 75 7.62 -11.62 11.13
N PHE A 76 6.43 -11.34 10.58
CA PHE A 76 6.21 -11.27 9.14
C PHE A 76 5.91 -9.83 8.73
N SER A 77 6.68 -9.27 7.79
CA SER A 77 6.42 -7.94 7.24
C SER A 77 5.64 -8.05 5.92
N TYR A 78 4.34 -7.79 6.00
CA TYR A 78 3.46 -7.65 4.85
C TYR A 78 3.87 -6.50 3.94
N ALA A 79 4.25 -5.34 4.49
CA ALA A 79 4.65 -4.19 3.66
C ALA A 79 5.86 -4.54 2.80
N ARG A 80 6.87 -5.17 3.39
CA ARG A 80 8.04 -5.63 2.64
C ARG A 80 7.66 -6.65 1.57
N ALA A 81 6.79 -7.60 1.88
CA ALA A 81 6.36 -8.60 0.90
C ALA A 81 5.59 -7.98 -0.27
N VAL A 82 4.74 -6.99 0.00
CA VAL A 82 4.00 -6.23 -1.04
C VAL A 82 4.96 -5.38 -1.87
N ASP A 83 5.87 -4.62 -1.24
CA ASP A 83 6.86 -3.81 -1.92
C ASP A 83 7.78 -4.65 -2.81
N GLU A 84 8.27 -5.81 -2.32
CA GLU A 84 9.09 -6.73 -3.10
C GLU A 84 8.32 -7.32 -4.30
N ALA A 85 7.03 -7.64 -4.12
CA ALA A 85 6.19 -8.14 -5.20
C ALA A 85 5.95 -7.07 -6.27
N LEU A 86 5.58 -5.85 -5.85
CA LEU A 86 5.46 -4.70 -6.74
C LEU A 86 6.76 -4.45 -7.50
N HIS A 87 7.90 -4.52 -6.81
CA HIS A 87 9.21 -4.32 -7.43
C HIS A 87 9.52 -5.35 -8.51
N ARG A 88 9.34 -6.64 -8.20
CA ARG A 88 9.55 -7.74 -9.17
C ARG A 88 8.60 -7.67 -10.36
N ALA A 89 7.40 -7.13 -10.17
CA ALA A 89 6.42 -6.94 -11.24
C ALA A 89 6.67 -5.69 -12.10
N GLY A 90 7.76 -4.93 -11.88
CA GLY A 90 7.96 -3.64 -12.55
C GLY A 90 6.84 -2.65 -12.23
N ALA A 91 6.27 -2.77 -11.04
CA ALA A 91 5.18 -1.98 -10.49
C ALA A 91 5.59 -1.23 -9.21
N SER A 92 6.90 -1.19 -8.93
CA SER A 92 7.48 -0.46 -7.81
C SER A 92 6.96 0.97 -7.77
N CYS A 93 6.81 1.52 -6.57
CA CYS A 93 6.67 2.95 -6.35
C CYS A 93 7.89 3.65 -6.99
N PRO A 94 7.74 4.41 -8.10
CA PRO A 94 8.86 5.13 -8.70
C PRO A 94 9.15 6.34 -7.80
N ASP A 95 10.20 6.21 -7.00
CA ASP A 95 10.68 7.18 -6.00
C ASP A 95 9.69 7.62 -4.91
N GLY A 96 10.13 7.42 -3.66
CA GLY A 96 9.42 7.81 -2.46
C GLY A 96 9.44 9.31 -2.20
N SER A 97 8.85 10.12 -3.09
CA SER A 97 8.70 11.56 -2.90
C SER A 97 7.31 12.12 -3.20
N VAL A 98 6.27 11.28 -3.22
CA VAL A 98 4.89 11.78 -3.18
C VAL A 98 4.35 11.56 -1.78
N SER A 99 4.58 12.55 -0.92
CA SER A 99 3.84 12.64 0.33
C SER A 99 2.38 12.83 -0.04
N LEU A 100 1.48 11.98 0.46
CA LEU A 100 0.03 12.18 0.31
C LEU A 100 -0.46 13.51 0.89
N HIS A 101 0.41 14.28 1.55
CA HIS A 101 0.14 15.64 2.01
C HIS A 101 0.22 16.72 0.92
N GLU A 102 0.71 16.44 -0.29
CA GLU A 102 0.77 17.45 -1.35
C GLU A 102 -0.50 17.54 -2.22
N ASP A 103 -1.45 16.61 -2.07
CA ASP A 103 -2.72 16.59 -2.82
C ASP A 103 -3.99 16.68 -1.95
N TYR A 104 -3.86 16.84 -0.62
CA TYR A 104 -4.99 17.35 0.15
C TYR A 104 -4.94 18.86 0.06
N ASP A 105 -5.83 19.42 -0.74
CA ASP A 105 -6.31 20.79 -0.62
C ASP A 105 -6.59 21.10 0.87
N THR A 106 -5.58 21.58 1.59
CA THR A 106 -5.84 22.59 2.61
C THR A 106 -6.25 23.82 1.83
N VAL A 107 -7.55 23.85 1.50
CA VAL A 107 -8.29 25.10 1.34
C VAL A 107 -8.10 25.82 2.67
N PHE A 108 -7.05 26.64 2.76
CA PHE A 108 -7.04 27.73 3.70
C PHE A 108 -8.20 28.61 3.27
N LEU A 109 -9.28 28.57 4.04
CA LEU A 109 -10.24 29.64 4.05
C LEU A 109 -9.44 30.87 4.49
N ASP A 110 -9.03 31.70 3.53
CA ASP A 110 -8.68 33.09 3.80
C ASP A 110 -9.95 33.73 4.38
N ASP A 111 -9.92 33.98 5.68
CA ASP A 111 -10.86 34.83 6.41
C ASP A 111 -10.29 36.26 6.31
N ASP A 112 -10.67 36.99 5.26
CA ASP A 112 -10.61 38.46 5.21
C ASP A 112 -11.84 39.01 4.43
#